data_AF-A0ABD5Y1U1-F1
#
_entry.id   AF-A0ABD5Y1U1-F1
#
_cell.length_a   1.000
_cell.length_b   1.000
_cell.length_c   1.000
_cell.angle_alpha   90.00
_cell.angle_beta   90.00
_cell.angle_gamma   90.00
#
_symmetry.space_group_name_H-M   'P 1'
#
loop_
_entity.id
_entity.type
_entity.pdbx_description
1 polymer ?
#
loop_
_entity_poly.entity_id
_entity_poly.type
_entity_poly.pdbx_seq_one_letter_code
_entity_poly.pdbx_strand_id
1 'polypeptide(L)'
;MFSERDLSADLAAVRDEHAPDAVVLDCARDFETLPSAQAEDLSLLTDSFEPRSYPSEWLPPDAPEILRRYASDDLTVGAPGDGGVAWTHQTDPPVVLVKPRLEGSPGPFVDFLVAEALVQVGLDLPEHFLGFFGERYRDLAAAAEDRLDPTGTYQLAAALYDAYLGLHTREVFADWAESRPDLFDTWVDAGERLEPRLADLSTDLARGRTDFGDAAELACAAVKHTVERNSRTSDSHANGGGPELPTPFGALGTGAYREYGADYAVQWAEKTFERLD
;
A
#
# COMPACT_ATOMS: atom_id res chain seq x y z
N MET A 1 -16.62 -14.86 -12.76
CA MET A 1 -15.34 -14.15 -12.99
C MET A 1 -14.29 -14.44 -11.92
N PHE A 2 -14.75 -14.74 -10.72
CA PHE A 2 -13.95 -15.01 -9.54
C PHE A 2 -14.03 -16.48 -9.17
N SER A 3 -12.96 -17.02 -8.58
CA SER A 3 -12.96 -18.34 -7.96
C SER A 3 -12.28 -18.25 -6.60
N GLU A 4 -12.84 -18.92 -5.60
CA GLU A 4 -12.21 -18.99 -4.28
C GLU A 4 -10.83 -19.62 -4.39
N ARG A 5 -9.84 -18.96 -3.80
CA ARG A 5 -8.44 -19.37 -3.81
C ARG A 5 -8.20 -20.40 -2.72
N ASP A 6 -7.55 -21.50 -3.08
CA ASP A 6 -7.07 -22.48 -2.10
C ASP A 6 -5.88 -21.90 -1.32
N LEU A 7 -6.01 -21.81 0.01
CA LEU A 7 -5.01 -21.19 0.88
C LEU A 7 -4.08 -22.24 1.46
N SER A 8 -2.77 -21.94 1.47
CA SER A 8 -1.80 -22.72 2.25
C SER A 8 -2.14 -22.63 3.75
N ALA A 9 -1.59 -23.55 4.55
CA ALA A 9 -1.82 -23.55 5.99
C ALA A 9 -1.41 -22.23 6.66
N ASP A 10 -0.31 -21.62 6.20
CA ASP A 10 0.18 -20.35 6.73
C ASP A 10 -0.76 -19.19 6.37
N LEU A 11 -1.26 -19.13 5.13
CA LEU A 11 -2.23 -18.12 4.71
C LEU A 11 -3.58 -18.27 5.41
N ALA A 12 -4.05 -19.50 5.59
CA ALA A 12 -5.26 -19.78 6.36
C ALA A 12 -5.08 -19.29 7.81
N ALA A 13 -3.92 -19.54 8.43
CA ALA A 13 -3.62 -19.04 9.77
C ALA A 13 -3.51 -17.51 9.85
N VAL A 14 -2.97 -16.83 8.83
CA VAL A 14 -2.96 -15.36 8.76
C VAL A 14 -4.38 -14.82 8.63
N ARG A 15 -5.22 -15.41 7.76
CA ARG A 15 -6.63 -15.03 7.62
C ARG A 15 -7.35 -15.19 8.95
N ASP A 16 -7.25 -16.37 9.57
CA ASP A 16 -7.96 -16.67 10.82
C ASP A 16 -7.55 -15.72 11.98
N GLU A 17 -6.31 -15.21 11.98
CA GLU A 17 -5.81 -14.26 12.97
C GLU A 17 -6.25 -12.81 12.70
N HIS A 18 -6.15 -12.35 11.46
CA HIS A 18 -6.28 -10.93 11.13
C HIS A 18 -7.60 -10.55 10.46
N ALA A 19 -8.20 -11.45 9.68
CA ALA A 19 -9.39 -11.20 8.89
C ALA A 19 -10.21 -12.48 8.73
N PRO A 20 -10.76 -13.05 9.82
CA PRO A 20 -11.31 -14.41 9.84
C PRO A 20 -12.49 -14.61 8.88
N ASP A 21 -13.25 -13.55 8.62
CA ASP A 21 -14.39 -13.59 7.72
C ASP A 21 -14.00 -13.35 6.25
N ALA A 22 -12.78 -12.87 5.98
CA ALA A 22 -12.39 -12.45 4.64
C ALA A 22 -12.30 -13.62 3.65
N VAL A 23 -12.75 -13.37 2.42
CA VAL A 23 -12.73 -14.34 1.33
C VAL A 23 -11.63 -13.97 0.33
N VAL A 24 -10.79 -14.95 -0.04
CA VAL A 24 -9.71 -14.73 -1.01
C VAL A 24 -10.12 -15.31 -2.36
N LEU A 25 -10.08 -14.48 -3.40
CA LEU A 25 -10.57 -14.81 -4.74
C LEU A 25 -9.49 -14.59 -5.80
N ASP A 26 -9.30 -15.57 -6.68
CA ASP A 26 -8.56 -15.39 -7.93
C ASP A 26 -9.45 -14.74 -9.00
N CYS A 27 -8.92 -13.72 -9.68
CA CYS A 27 -9.62 -12.99 -10.73
C CYS A 27 -9.22 -13.51 -12.11
N ALA A 28 -10.19 -13.81 -12.97
CA ALA A 28 -9.90 -14.22 -14.36
C ALA A 28 -9.37 -13.08 -15.26
N ARG A 29 -9.55 -11.81 -14.87
CA ARG A 29 -9.15 -10.62 -15.63
C ARG A 29 -8.69 -9.52 -14.70
N ASP A 30 -7.82 -8.66 -15.21
CA ASP A 30 -7.38 -7.44 -14.52
C ASP A 30 -8.42 -6.32 -14.65
N PHE A 31 -8.53 -5.48 -13.61
CA PHE A 31 -9.43 -4.32 -13.55
C PHE A 31 -9.03 -3.37 -12.43
N GLU A 32 -9.38 -2.09 -12.55
CA GLU A 32 -9.47 -1.16 -11.40
C GLU A 32 -10.93 -0.97 -10.98
N THR A 33 -11.79 -0.61 -11.93
CA THR A 33 -13.24 -0.49 -11.72
C THR A 33 -13.97 -1.70 -12.29
N LEU A 34 -14.82 -2.32 -11.48
CA LEU A 34 -15.69 -3.42 -11.89
C LEU A 34 -16.95 -2.88 -12.55
N PRO A 35 -17.24 -3.26 -13.82
CA PRO A 35 -18.53 -2.91 -14.40
C PRO A 35 -19.66 -3.65 -13.66
N SER A 36 -20.83 -3.02 -13.59
CA SER A 36 -21.95 -3.50 -12.75
C SER A 36 -22.35 -4.95 -13.01
N ALA A 37 -22.30 -5.40 -14.27
CA ALA A 37 -22.61 -6.78 -14.63
C ALA A 37 -21.61 -7.81 -14.04
N GLN A 38 -20.37 -7.42 -13.75
CA GLN A 38 -19.41 -8.28 -13.05
C GLN A 38 -19.46 -8.12 -11.53
N ALA A 39 -19.96 -6.99 -11.01
CA ALA A 39 -20.23 -6.85 -9.58
C ALA A 39 -21.32 -7.84 -9.10
N GLU A 40 -22.28 -8.20 -9.97
CA GLU A 40 -23.25 -9.27 -9.69
C GLU A 40 -22.57 -10.63 -9.42
N ASP A 41 -21.45 -10.95 -10.07
CA ASP A 41 -20.71 -12.19 -9.79
C ASP A 41 -20.13 -12.20 -8.35
N LEU A 42 -19.70 -11.04 -7.82
CA LEU A 42 -19.24 -10.91 -6.43
C LEU A 42 -20.39 -11.10 -5.44
N SER A 43 -21.60 -10.62 -5.78
CA SER A 43 -22.80 -10.78 -4.94
C SER A 43 -23.24 -12.24 -4.73
N LEU A 44 -22.68 -13.18 -5.50
CA LEU A 44 -22.89 -14.62 -5.29
C LEU A 44 -21.99 -15.20 -4.18
N LEU A 45 -20.95 -14.47 -3.80
CA LEU A 45 -19.91 -14.84 -2.83
C LEU A 45 -19.93 -13.95 -1.58
N THR A 46 -20.70 -12.86 -1.61
CA THR A 46 -20.81 -11.89 -0.52
C THR A 46 -22.27 -11.67 -0.17
N ASP A 47 -22.54 -11.44 1.11
CA ASP A 47 -23.88 -11.20 1.66
C ASP A 47 -24.38 -9.78 1.34
N SER A 48 -23.47 -8.80 1.32
CA SER A 48 -23.80 -7.42 1.01
C SER A 48 -22.75 -6.73 0.15
N PHE A 49 -23.16 -5.59 -0.42
CA PHE A 49 -22.38 -4.81 -1.35
C PHE A 49 -22.70 -3.32 -1.22
N GLU A 50 -21.73 -2.53 -0.78
CA GLU A 50 -21.85 -1.10 -0.48
C GLU A 50 -20.65 -0.34 -1.10
N PRO A 51 -20.74 0.08 -2.38
CA PRO A 51 -19.72 0.92 -2.99
C PRO A 51 -19.45 2.15 -2.13
N ARG A 52 -18.16 2.46 -1.96
CA ARG A 52 -17.76 3.64 -1.21
C ARG A 52 -17.62 4.82 -2.15
N SER A 53 -18.37 5.89 -1.90
CA SER A 53 -18.18 7.18 -2.55
C SER A 53 -17.64 8.23 -1.60
N TYR A 54 -17.03 9.27 -2.18
CA TYR A 54 -16.35 10.33 -1.45
C TYR A 54 -16.84 11.71 -1.90
N PRO A 55 -16.87 12.72 -1.01
CA PRO A 55 -17.27 14.06 -1.40
C PRO A 55 -16.40 14.60 -2.53
N SER A 56 -17.02 15.03 -3.63
CA SER A 56 -16.30 15.59 -4.78
C SER A 56 -15.52 16.86 -4.43
N GLU A 57 -15.91 17.54 -3.35
CA GLU A 57 -15.21 18.70 -2.82
C GLU A 57 -13.84 18.39 -2.19
N TRP A 58 -13.53 17.12 -1.92
CA TRP A 58 -12.18 16.68 -1.52
C TRP A 58 -11.21 16.66 -2.71
N LEU A 59 -11.71 16.69 -3.95
CA LEU A 59 -10.88 16.63 -5.15
C LEU A 59 -10.52 18.03 -5.66
N PRO A 60 -9.24 18.28 -6.02
CA PRO A 60 -8.86 19.44 -6.80
C PRO A 60 -9.62 19.51 -8.14
N PRO A 61 -9.86 20.72 -8.70
CA PRO A 61 -10.58 20.88 -9.96
C PRO A 61 -9.95 20.16 -11.16
N ASP A 62 -8.65 19.87 -11.10
CA ASP A 62 -7.84 19.21 -12.11
C ASP A 62 -7.47 17.76 -11.73
N ALA A 63 -8.10 17.20 -10.70
CA ALA A 63 -7.90 15.81 -10.28
C ALA A 63 -8.03 14.83 -11.46
N PRO A 64 -7.15 13.81 -11.55
CA PRO A 64 -7.21 12.80 -12.60
C PRO A 64 -8.56 12.09 -12.66
N GLU A 65 -9.00 11.70 -13.87
CA GLU A 65 -10.29 11.04 -14.08
C GLU A 65 -10.43 9.73 -13.28
N ILE A 66 -9.32 9.00 -13.11
CA ILE A 66 -9.32 7.78 -12.30
C ILE A 66 -9.67 8.04 -10.83
N LEU A 67 -9.21 9.17 -10.27
CA LEU A 67 -9.53 9.55 -8.90
C LEU A 67 -10.99 10.02 -8.78
N ARG A 68 -11.52 10.70 -9.80
CA ARG A 68 -12.95 11.05 -9.86
C ARG A 68 -13.84 9.83 -9.90
N ARG A 69 -13.43 8.81 -10.66
CA ARG A 69 -14.12 7.52 -10.71
C ARG A 69 -14.05 6.80 -9.37
N TYR A 70 -12.90 6.78 -8.72
CA TYR A 70 -12.79 6.20 -7.37
C TYR A 70 -13.66 6.94 -6.34
N ALA A 71 -13.84 8.25 -6.49
CA ALA A 71 -14.72 9.04 -5.62
C ALA A 71 -16.21 8.91 -5.93
N SER A 72 -16.59 8.31 -7.06
CA SER A 72 -17.99 8.12 -7.48
C SER A 72 -18.63 6.93 -6.76
N ASP A 73 -19.88 6.61 -7.13
CA ASP A 73 -20.57 5.41 -6.64
C ASP A 73 -20.21 4.13 -7.44
N ASP A 74 -19.19 4.21 -8.32
CA ASP A 74 -18.70 3.05 -9.08
C ASP A 74 -17.88 2.11 -8.19
N LEU A 75 -18.04 0.80 -8.38
CA LEU A 75 -17.21 -0.20 -7.70
C LEU A 75 -15.76 -0.15 -8.18
N THR A 76 -14.92 0.54 -7.45
CA THR A 76 -13.48 0.59 -7.74
C THR A 76 -12.73 -0.16 -6.65
N VAL A 77 -12.11 -1.28 -7.03
CA VAL A 77 -11.33 -2.14 -6.13
C VAL A 77 -9.91 -2.26 -6.67
N GLY A 78 -9.02 -1.60 -5.95
CA GLY A 78 -7.69 -1.27 -6.43
C GLY A 78 -7.70 -0.02 -7.30
N ALA A 79 -6.62 0.74 -7.23
CA ALA A 79 -6.31 1.90 -8.04
C ALA A 79 -4.93 1.70 -8.72
N PRO A 80 -4.54 2.53 -9.70
CA PRO A 80 -3.19 2.51 -10.23
C PRO A 80 -2.18 2.65 -9.08
N GLY A 81 -1.36 1.61 -8.89
CA GLY A 81 -0.43 1.49 -7.76
C GLY A 81 -0.70 0.29 -6.84
N ASP A 82 -1.94 -0.22 -6.77
CA ASP A 82 -2.35 -1.25 -5.79
C ASP A 82 -1.91 -2.68 -6.15
N GLY A 83 -0.94 -2.82 -7.05
CA GLY A 83 -0.27 -4.08 -7.35
C GLY A 83 -1.18 -5.20 -7.89
N GLY A 84 -0.78 -6.44 -7.61
CA GLY A 84 -1.45 -7.65 -8.08
C GLY A 84 -2.41 -8.29 -7.07
N VAL A 85 -2.41 -7.81 -5.82
CA VAL A 85 -3.39 -8.21 -4.78
C VAL A 85 -4.02 -6.94 -4.24
N ALA A 86 -5.35 -6.85 -4.30
CA ALA A 86 -6.11 -5.75 -3.73
C ALA A 86 -7.14 -6.31 -2.73
N TRP A 87 -7.64 -5.49 -1.81
CA TRP A 87 -8.68 -5.88 -0.87
C TRP A 87 -9.77 -4.81 -0.76
N THR A 88 -10.95 -5.18 -0.27
CA THR A 88 -12.06 -4.24 -0.08
C THR A 88 -13.00 -4.63 1.06
N HIS A 89 -13.49 -3.61 1.77
CA HIS A 89 -14.61 -3.62 2.72
C HIS A 89 -15.92 -3.11 2.07
N GLN A 90 -15.94 -2.86 0.76
CA GLN A 90 -17.17 -2.55 0.00
C GLN A 90 -18.08 -3.77 -0.16
N THR A 91 -17.68 -4.92 0.39
CA THR A 91 -18.44 -6.17 0.47
C THR A 91 -18.46 -6.67 1.92
N ASP A 92 -19.50 -7.43 2.26
CA ASP A 92 -19.56 -8.21 3.50
C ASP A 92 -19.73 -9.69 3.12
N PRO A 93 -18.80 -10.60 3.48
CA PRO A 93 -17.53 -10.32 4.12
C PRO A 93 -16.54 -9.54 3.23
N PRO A 94 -15.43 -9.02 3.80
CA PRO A 94 -14.37 -8.37 3.03
C PRO A 94 -13.74 -9.35 2.04
N VAL A 95 -13.32 -8.84 0.88
CA VAL A 95 -12.73 -9.67 -0.18
C VAL A 95 -11.29 -9.27 -0.46
N VAL A 96 -10.40 -10.26 -0.55
CA VAL A 96 -9.04 -10.12 -1.10
C VAL A 96 -9.02 -10.69 -2.52
N LEU A 97 -8.62 -9.88 -3.49
CA LEU A 97 -8.62 -10.18 -4.92
C LEU A 97 -7.19 -10.36 -5.43
N VAL A 98 -6.88 -11.55 -5.94
CA VAL A 98 -5.62 -11.87 -6.60
C VAL A 98 -5.80 -11.70 -8.12
N LYS A 99 -5.15 -10.70 -8.69
CA LYS A 99 -5.27 -10.31 -10.10
C LYS A 99 -4.29 -11.11 -10.98
N PRO A 100 -4.63 -11.35 -12.27
CA PRO A 100 -3.80 -12.18 -13.15
C PRO A 100 -2.44 -11.55 -13.50
N ARG A 101 -2.18 -10.30 -13.08
CA ARG A 101 -0.86 -9.66 -13.23
C ARG A 101 0.27 -10.39 -12.48
N LEU A 102 -0.08 -11.26 -11.54
CA LEU A 102 0.86 -12.10 -10.79
C LEU A 102 1.15 -13.46 -11.47
N GLU A 103 0.54 -13.73 -12.64
CA GLU A 103 0.87 -14.92 -13.42
C GLU A 103 2.37 -14.93 -13.79
N GLY A 104 3.09 -15.95 -13.31
CA GLY A 104 4.54 -16.09 -13.48
C GLY A 104 5.38 -15.51 -12.35
N SER A 105 4.79 -14.85 -11.36
CA SER A 105 5.47 -14.47 -10.12
C SER A 105 5.80 -15.72 -9.27
N PRO A 106 6.87 -15.69 -8.46
CA PRO A 106 7.17 -16.79 -7.55
C PRO A 106 6.04 -17.02 -6.54
N GLY A 107 5.65 -18.29 -6.34
CA GLY A 107 4.59 -18.66 -5.38
C GLY A 107 4.74 -18.02 -3.99
N PRO A 108 5.92 -18.11 -3.34
CA PRO A 108 6.14 -17.48 -2.03
C PRO A 108 5.91 -15.97 -2.03
N PHE A 109 6.26 -15.27 -3.13
CA PHE A 109 6.01 -13.84 -3.25
C PHE A 109 4.52 -13.53 -3.37
N VAL A 110 3.77 -14.31 -4.15
CA VAL A 110 2.31 -14.18 -4.23
C VAL A 110 1.67 -14.46 -2.88
N ASP A 111 2.11 -15.49 -2.17
CA ASP A 111 1.61 -15.83 -0.84
C ASP A 111 1.88 -14.68 0.14
N PHE A 112 3.07 -14.07 0.13
CA PHE A 112 3.33 -12.88 0.94
C PHE A 112 2.39 -11.70 0.62
N LEU A 113 2.12 -11.42 -0.65
CA LEU A 113 1.17 -10.35 -1.02
C LEU A 113 -0.26 -10.64 -0.54
N VAL A 114 -0.70 -11.90 -0.56
CA VAL A 114 -2.00 -12.31 0.00
C VAL A 114 -1.99 -12.17 1.51
N ALA A 115 -0.92 -12.59 2.20
CA ALA A 115 -0.77 -12.44 3.64
C ALA A 115 -0.80 -10.96 4.05
N GLU A 116 -0.10 -10.09 3.30
CA GLU A 116 -0.10 -8.65 3.51
C GLU A 116 -1.52 -8.06 3.37
N ALA A 117 -2.25 -8.41 2.32
CA ALA A 117 -3.62 -7.95 2.14
C ALA A 117 -4.53 -8.40 3.28
N LEU A 118 -4.41 -9.65 3.75
CA LEU A 118 -5.18 -10.17 4.90
C LEU A 118 -4.88 -9.41 6.19
N VAL A 119 -3.61 -9.06 6.44
CA VAL A 119 -3.25 -8.21 7.59
C VAL A 119 -3.88 -6.83 7.44
N GLN A 120 -3.79 -6.22 6.25
CA GLN A 120 -4.33 -4.88 5.99
C GLN A 120 -5.86 -4.81 6.15
N VAL A 121 -6.60 -5.83 5.70
CA VAL A 121 -8.05 -5.96 5.94
C VAL A 121 -8.36 -5.83 7.43
N GLY A 122 -7.57 -6.47 8.30
CA GLY A 122 -7.75 -6.44 9.75
C GLY A 122 -7.40 -5.12 10.45
N LEU A 123 -6.81 -4.14 9.76
CA LEU A 123 -6.35 -2.89 10.38
C LEU A 123 -7.45 -1.83 10.59
N ASP A 124 -8.64 -2.02 10.00
CA ASP A 124 -9.71 -1.01 9.97
C ASP A 124 -9.23 0.37 9.48
N LEU A 125 -8.28 0.35 8.53
CA LEU A 125 -7.76 1.53 7.84
C LEU A 125 -8.48 1.72 6.50
N PRO A 126 -8.45 2.92 5.90
CA PRO A 126 -9.04 3.16 4.59
C PRO A 126 -8.53 2.21 3.49
N GLU A 127 -9.35 1.89 2.48
CA GLU A 127 -8.89 1.08 1.34
C GLU A 127 -7.89 1.83 0.43
N HIS A 128 -7.91 3.16 0.47
CA HIS A 128 -7.20 4.00 -0.49
C HIS A 128 -6.82 5.34 0.14
N PHE A 129 -5.81 6.01 -0.43
CA PHE A 129 -5.29 7.27 0.10
C PHE A 129 -6.38 8.35 0.22
N LEU A 130 -7.40 8.33 -0.64
CA LEU A 130 -8.47 9.34 -0.60
C LEU A 130 -9.26 9.27 0.71
N GLY A 131 -9.53 8.07 1.23
CA GLY A 131 -10.15 7.89 2.55
C GLY A 131 -9.21 8.23 3.70
N PHE A 132 -7.89 8.11 3.50
CA PHE A 132 -6.87 8.49 4.48
C PHE A 132 -6.69 10.01 4.60
N PHE A 133 -6.60 10.72 3.48
CA PHE A 133 -6.44 12.16 3.47
C PHE A 133 -7.76 12.91 3.73
N GLY A 134 -8.88 12.40 3.24
CA GLY A 134 -10.14 13.12 3.29
C GLY A 134 -10.05 14.51 2.65
N GLU A 135 -10.57 15.52 3.34
CA GLU A 135 -10.46 16.93 2.92
C GLU A 135 -9.00 17.42 2.78
N ARG A 136 -8.07 16.83 3.53
CA ARG A 136 -6.65 17.21 3.53
C ARG A 136 -5.94 16.85 2.22
N TYR A 137 -6.57 16.07 1.34
CA TYR A 137 -6.02 15.79 0.01
C TYR A 137 -5.83 17.08 -0.79
N ARG A 138 -6.69 18.09 -0.57
CA ARG A 138 -6.54 19.41 -1.20
C ARG A 138 -5.34 20.18 -0.69
N ASP A 139 -5.02 20.04 0.58
CA ASP A 139 -3.84 20.68 1.14
C ASP A 139 -2.56 20.00 0.63
N LEU A 140 -2.58 18.67 0.48
CA LEU A 140 -1.48 17.95 -0.19
C LEU A 140 -1.31 18.43 -1.64
N ALA A 141 -2.41 18.55 -2.40
CA ALA A 141 -2.37 19.03 -3.77
C ALA A 141 -1.85 20.47 -3.86
N ALA A 142 -2.28 21.36 -2.96
CA ALA A 142 -1.77 22.73 -2.88
C ALA A 142 -0.27 22.77 -2.55
N ALA A 143 0.21 21.89 -1.65
CA ALA A 143 1.63 21.78 -1.35
C ALA A 143 2.48 21.29 -2.54
N ALA A 144 1.86 20.55 -3.47
CA ALA A 144 2.54 19.96 -4.63
C ALA A 144 2.37 20.74 -5.94
N GLU A 145 1.44 21.71 -6.02
CA GLU A 145 0.97 22.36 -7.27
C GLU A 145 2.11 22.93 -8.13
N ASP A 146 3.13 23.53 -7.52
CA ASP A 146 4.26 24.13 -8.25
C ASP A 146 5.34 23.11 -8.68
N ARG A 147 5.21 21.85 -8.26
CA ARG A 147 6.25 20.81 -8.41
C ARG A 147 5.79 19.57 -9.16
N LEU A 148 4.55 19.17 -8.93
CA LEU A 148 3.97 17.96 -9.50
C LEU A 148 2.72 18.34 -10.28
N ASP A 149 2.54 17.67 -11.41
CA ASP A 149 1.25 17.69 -12.08
C ASP A 149 0.21 16.88 -11.27
N PRO A 150 -1.08 16.88 -11.67
CA PRO A 150 -2.11 16.14 -10.96
C PRO A 150 -1.86 14.62 -10.89
N THR A 151 -1.12 14.04 -11.84
CA THR A 151 -0.76 12.62 -11.84
C THR A 151 0.35 12.36 -10.83
N GLY A 152 1.39 13.19 -10.79
CA GLY A 152 2.44 13.12 -9.79
C GLY A 152 1.92 13.33 -8.37
N THR A 153 0.95 14.22 -8.19
CA THR A 153 0.27 14.43 -6.89
C THR A 153 -0.52 13.20 -6.47
N TYR A 154 -1.23 12.55 -7.39
CA TYR A 154 -1.90 11.27 -7.16
C TYR A 154 -0.90 10.19 -6.74
N GLN A 155 0.21 10.05 -7.48
CA GLN A 155 1.25 9.05 -7.18
C GLN A 155 1.88 9.29 -5.81
N LEU A 156 2.16 10.55 -5.46
CA LEU A 156 2.67 10.92 -4.15
C LEU A 156 1.69 10.54 -3.04
N ALA A 157 0.40 10.83 -3.21
CA ALA A 157 -0.63 10.50 -2.22
C ALA A 157 -0.74 8.98 -2.01
N ALA A 158 -0.71 8.19 -3.09
CA ALA A 158 -0.69 6.74 -3.03
C ALA A 158 0.55 6.22 -2.30
N ALA A 159 1.74 6.71 -2.64
CA ALA A 159 2.99 6.33 -1.98
C ALA A 159 2.96 6.68 -0.48
N LEU A 160 2.54 7.88 -0.12
CA LEU A 160 2.41 8.30 1.29
C LEU A 160 1.47 7.37 2.06
N TYR A 161 0.37 6.94 1.45
CA TYR A 161 -0.55 6.02 2.10
C TYR A 161 0.03 4.61 2.24
N ASP A 162 0.74 4.11 1.24
CA ASP A 162 1.46 2.83 1.31
C ASP A 162 2.52 2.83 2.44
N ALA A 163 3.27 3.92 2.59
CA ALA A 163 4.17 4.09 3.74
C ALA A 163 3.41 4.02 5.08
N TYR A 164 2.25 4.67 5.17
CA TYR A 164 1.44 4.67 6.38
C TYR A 164 0.93 3.26 6.72
N LEU A 165 0.41 2.52 5.73
CA LEU A 165 0.06 1.10 5.90
C LEU A 165 1.27 0.27 6.34
N GLY A 166 2.43 0.50 5.72
CA GLY A 166 3.69 -0.15 6.08
C GLY A 166 4.08 0.01 7.55
N LEU A 167 3.81 1.17 8.16
CA LEU A 167 4.06 1.40 9.59
C LEU A 167 3.14 0.57 10.51
N HIS A 168 1.95 0.20 10.03
CA HIS A 168 0.99 -0.60 10.78
C HIS A 168 1.14 -2.10 10.55
N THR A 169 1.69 -2.51 9.40
CA THR A 169 1.91 -3.93 9.08
C THR A 169 3.29 -4.44 9.48
N ARG A 170 4.34 -3.60 9.46
CA ARG A 170 5.74 -4.06 9.64
C ARG A 170 6.00 -4.85 10.94
N GLU A 171 5.36 -4.46 12.05
CA GLU A 171 5.57 -5.14 13.33
C GLU A 171 4.95 -6.54 13.32
N VAL A 172 3.79 -6.69 12.65
CA VAL A 172 3.15 -7.99 12.44
C VAL A 172 4.07 -8.90 11.63
N PHE A 173 4.65 -8.38 10.55
CA PHE A 173 5.59 -9.13 9.71
C PHE A 173 6.88 -9.47 10.46
N ALA A 174 7.39 -8.56 11.28
CA ALA A 174 8.59 -8.80 12.08
C ALA A 174 8.41 -9.96 13.08
N ASP A 175 7.21 -10.12 13.63
CA ASP A 175 6.86 -11.19 14.58
C ASP A 175 6.69 -12.58 13.90
N TRP A 176 6.74 -12.65 12.56
CA TRP A 176 6.60 -13.91 11.82
C TRP A 176 7.86 -14.78 11.79
N ALA A 177 9.01 -14.28 12.26
CA ALA A 177 10.29 -14.99 12.18
C ALA A 177 10.27 -16.44 12.71
N GLU A 178 9.52 -16.68 13.79
CA GLU A 178 9.37 -18.01 14.39
C GLU A 178 8.05 -18.70 13.99
N SER A 179 6.98 -17.93 13.79
CA SER A 179 5.63 -18.47 13.60
C SER A 179 5.33 -18.84 12.15
N ARG A 180 5.89 -18.11 11.19
CA ARG A 180 5.64 -18.22 9.74
C ARG A 180 6.92 -17.92 8.95
N PRO A 181 7.96 -18.76 9.10
CA PRO A 181 9.31 -18.45 8.60
C PRO A 181 9.37 -18.22 7.08
N ASP A 182 8.58 -18.94 6.29
CA ASP A 182 8.59 -18.79 4.83
C ASP A 182 8.03 -17.43 4.37
N LEU A 183 6.98 -16.93 5.06
CA LEU A 183 6.42 -15.59 4.82
C LEU A 183 7.39 -14.50 5.31
N PHE A 184 8.01 -14.71 6.47
CA PHE A 184 9.04 -13.81 7.01
C PHE A 184 10.25 -13.70 6.07
N ASP A 185 10.80 -14.82 5.61
CA ASP A 185 11.94 -14.84 4.69
C ASP A 185 11.62 -14.12 3.38
N THR A 186 10.39 -14.26 2.87
CA THR A 186 9.93 -13.54 1.68
C THR A 186 9.84 -12.03 1.92
N TRP A 187 9.34 -11.61 3.09
CA TRP A 187 9.30 -10.20 3.49
C TRP A 187 10.70 -9.61 3.64
N VAL A 188 11.66 -10.35 4.20
CA VAL A 188 13.07 -9.93 4.30
C VAL A 188 13.72 -9.83 2.92
N ASP A 189 13.61 -10.85 2.06
CA ASP A 189 14.17 -10.84 0.70
C ASP A 189 13.60 -9.68 -0.14
N ALA A 190 12.31 -9.38 0.00
CA ALA A 190 11.71 -8.23 -0.66
C ALA A 190 12.36 -6.91 -0.20
N GLY A 191 12.63 -6.75 1.10
CA GLY A 191 13.33 -5.59 1.67
C GLY A 191 14.78 -5.48 1.18
N GLU A 192 15.55 -6.57 1.22
CA GLU A 192 16.95 -6.63 0.77
C GLU A 192 17.09 -6.23 -0.71
N ARG A 193 16.11 -6.58 -1.55
CA ARG A 193 16.10 -6.18 -2.97
C ARG A 193 15.86 -4.69 -3.20
N LEU A 194 15.30 -3.97 -2.23
CA LEU A 194 15.10 -2.52 -2.31
C LEU A 194 16.36 -1.75 -1.94
N GLU A 195 17.22 -2.29 -1.06
CA GLU A 195 18.40 -1.60 -0.53
C GLU A 195 19.30 -0.96 -1.60
N PRO A 196 19.71 -1.66 -2.67
CA PRO A 196 20.60 -1.06 -3.67
C PRO A 196 19.94 0.11 -4.40
N ARG A 197 18.62 0.05 -4.60
CA ARG A 197 17.85 1.10 -5.29
C ARG A 197 17.65 2.31 -4.39
N LEU A 198 17.47 2.11 -3.08
CA LEU A 198 17.31 3.18 -2.11
C LEU A 198 18.62 3.93 -1.85
N ALA A 199 19.76 3.22 -1.83
CA ALA A 199 21.07 3.79 -1.57
C ALA A 199 21.43 4.91 -2.56
N ASP A 200 21.07 4.77 -3.84
CA ASP A 200 21.35 5.75 -4.88
C ASP A 200 20.23 6.79 -5.07
N LEU A 201 19.07 6.62 -4.41
CA LEU A 201 17.84 7.35 -4.72
C LEU A 201 17.94 8.87 -4.54
N SER A 202 18.48 9.36 -3.41
CA SER A 202 18.66 10.81 -3.19
C SER A 202 19.54 11.43 -4.28
N THR A 203 20.53 10.68 -4.75
CA THR A 203 21.48 11.12 -5.76
C THR A 203 20.83 11.15 -7.15
N ASP A 204 20.03 10.15 -7.48
CA ASP A 204 19.32 10.08 -8.75
C ASP A 204 18.20 11.13 -8.85
N LEU A 205 17.49 11.38 -7.74
CA LEU A 205 16.52 12.47 -7.62
C LEU A 205 17.19 13.84 -7.83
N ALA A 206 18.30 14.11 -7.13
CA ALA A 206 19.05 15.36 -7.27
C ALA A 206 19.62 15.58 -8.68
N ARG A 207 19.83 14.50 -9.45
CA ARG A 207 20.30 14.54 -10.84
C ARG A 207 19.17 14.50 -11.87
N GLY A 208 17.92 14.44 -11.43
CA GLY A 208 16.75 14.33 -12.31
C GLY A 208 16.72 13.04 -13.14
N ARG A 209 17.34 11.95 -12.65
CA ARG A 209 17.30 10.63 -13.29
C ARG A 209 16.06 9.83 -12.89
N THR A 210 15.48 10.16 -11.75
CA THR A 210 14.24 9.63 -11.22
C THR A 210 13.38 10.84 -10.86
N ASP A 211 12.12 10.83 -11.27
CA ASP A 211 11.20 11.87 -10.84
C ASP A 211 10.80 11.67 -9.36
N PHE A 212 10.17 12.69 -8.79
CA PHE A 212 9.83 12.65 -7.37
C PHE A 212 8.74 11.62 -7.05
N GLY A 213 7.83 11.35 -7.98
CA GLY A 213 6.75 10.37 -7.82
C GLY A 213 7.31 8.94 -7.72
N ASP A 214 8.14 8.56 -8.68
CA ASP A 214 8.86 7.28 -8.71
C ASP A 214 9.75 7.10 -7.48
N ALA A 215 10.41 8.17 -7.04
CA ALA A 215 11.22 8.14 -5.82
C ALA A 215 10.38 7.96 -4.56
N ALA A 216 9.22 8.63 -4.48
CA ALA A 216 8.29 8.47 -3.38
C ALA A 216 7.72 7.06 -3.34
N GLU A 217 7.28 6.50 -4.47
CA GLU A 217 6.79 5.12 -4.57
C GLU A 217 7.82 4.12 -4.04
N LEU A 218 9.06 4.20 -4.54
CA LEU A 218 10.13 3.30 -4.11
C LEU A 218 10.45 3.44 -2.62
N ALA A 219 10.59 4.66 -2.11
CA ALA A 219 10.96 4.88 -0.72
C ALA A 219 9.83 4.53 0.25
N CYS A 220 8.58 4.82 -0.11
CA CYS A 220 7.43 4.52 0.75
C CYS A 220 7.15 3.01 0.82
N ALA A 221 7.26 2.29 -0.30
CA ALA A 221 7.14 0.82 -0.32
C ALA A 221 8.18 0.12 0.58
N ALA A 222 9.34 0.75 0.81
CA ALA A 222 10.36 0.23 1.70
C ALA A 222 10.03 0.38 3.19
N VAL A 223 9.09 1.26 3.57
CA VAL A 223 8.75 1.53 4.98
C VAL A 223 8.35 0.26 5.74
N LYS A 224 7.58 -0.63 5.10
CA LYS A 224 7.15 -1.89 5.71
C LYS A 224 8.28 -2.87 5.99
N HIS A 225 9.45 -2.67 5.38
CA HIS A 225 10.66 -3.47 5.58
C HIS A 225 11.62 -2.84 6.59
N THR A 226 11.35 -1.63 7.07
CA THR A 226 12.21 -0.91 8.02
C THR A 226 11.89 -1.30 9.46
N VAL A 227 12.60 -2.29 10.01
CA VAL A 227 12.47 -2.67 11.42
C VAL A 227 13.63 -2.10 12.24
N GLU A 228 13.29 -1.43 13.35
CA GLU A 228 14.27 -0.96 14.32
C GLU A 228 14.96 -2.15 15.00
N ARG A 229 16.31 -2.16 15.01
CA ARG A 229 17.06 -3.17 15.74
C ARG A 229 16.82 -3.01 17.24
N ASN A 230 16.05 -3.93 17.83
CA ASN A 230 16.11 -4.14 19.27
C ASN A 230 17.54 -4.58 19.63
N SER A 231 18.24 -3.78 20.44
CA SER A 231 19.68 -3.89 20.74
C SER A 231 20.07 -5.12 21.60
N ARG A 232 19.41 -6.27 21.45
CA ARG A 232 19.60 -7.45 22.33
C ARG A 232 20.30 -8.66 21.72
N THR A 233 20.70 -8.64 20.45
CA THR A 233 21.45 -9.75 19.85
C THR A 233 22.73 -9.24 19.22
N SER A 234 23.79 -9.31 20.00
CA SER A 234 25.17 -9.16 19.55
C SER A 234 25.62 -10.45 18.85
N ASP A 235 25.17 -10.67 17.62
CA ASP A 235 25.82 -11.61 16.70
C ASP A 235 26.20 -10.89 15.41
N SER A 236 27.48 -10.54 15.36
CA SER A 236 28.13 -9.87 14.25
C SER A 236 28.45 -10.88 13.15
N HIS A 237 27.48 -11.22 12.28
CA HIS A 237 27.74 -11.67 10.89
C HIS A 237 26.47 -11.80 10.00
N ALA A 238 25.28 -11.40 10.44
CA ALA A 238 24.12 -11.25 9.56
C ALA A 238 23.86 -9.76 9.26
N ASN A 239 23.69 -9.42 7.99
CA ASN A 239 23.35 -8.10 7.47
C ASN A 239 21.89 -7.69 7.81
N GLY A 240 21.33 -8.16 8.93
CA GLY A 240 19.88 -8.13 9.22
C GLY A 240 19.36 -6.83 9.82
N GLY A 241 19.65 -5.68 9.20
CA GLY A 241 18.84 -4.47 9.41
C GLY A 241 18.10 -4.20 8.11
N GLY A 242 16.78 -3.98 8.17
CA GLY A 242 16.02 -3.65 6.96
C GLY A 242 16.51 -2.36 6.29
N PRO A 243 16.02 -2.05 5.08
CA PRO A 243 16.53 -0.94 4.27
C PRO A 243 16.50 0.40 5.01
N GLU A 244 17.55 1.20 4.82
CA GLU A 244 17.59 2.58 5.30
C GLU A 244 16.88 3.52 4.31
N LEU A 245 15.95 4.34 4.82
CA LEU A 245 15.21 5.29 4.00
C LEU A 245 16.05 6.57 3.76
N PRO A 246 16.27 6.97 2.50
CA PRO A 246 17.01 8.18 2.18
C PRO A 246 16.25 9.45 2.58
N THR A 247 16.97 10.56 2.75
CA THR A 247 16.33 11.89 2.86
C THR A 247 15.69 12.26 1.51
N PRO A 248 14.46 12.82 1.49
CA PRO A 248 13.63 13.26 2.62
C PRO A 248 12.69 12.20 3.22
N PHE A 249 12.63 11.00 2.63
CA PHE A 249 11.66 9.96 2.96
C PHE A 249 11.85 9.29 4.33
N GLY A 250 13.05 9.37 4.93
CA GLY A 250 13.28 8.84 6.29
C GLY A 250 12.32 9.38 7.37
N ALA A 251 11.76 10.58 7.16
CA ALA A 251 10.74 11.14 8.06
C ALA A 251 9.40 10.38 8.03
N LEU A 252 9.12 9.64 6.96
CA LEU A 252 7.92 8.81 6.78
C LEU A 252 8.06 7.41 7.40
N GLY A 253 9.26 7.01 7.83
CA GLY A 253 9.49 5.75 8.54
C GLY A 253 9.26 5.82 10.06
N THR A 254 8.70 6.93 10.56
CA THR A 254 8.72 7.28 11.99
C THR A 254 7.39 7.04 12.69
N GLY A 255 7.45 6.85 14.02
CA GLY A 255 6.25 6.78 14.87
C GLY A 255 5.39 8.06 14.82
N ALA A 256 5.99 9.22 14.54
CA ALA A 256 5.23 10.45 14.34
C ALA A 256 4.33 10.38 13.10
N TYR A 257 4.81 9.79 11.99
CA TYR A 257 3.94 9.61 10.83
C TYR A 257 2.82 8.61 11.11
N ARG A 258 3.12 7.53 11.84
CA ARG A 258 2.12 6.55 12.30
C ARG A 258 1.02 7.19 13.16
N GLU A 259 1.39 8.12 14.03
CA GLU A 259 0.46 8.78 14.97
C GLU A 259 -0.39 9.86 14.28
N TYR A 260 0.22 10.70 13.44
CA TYR A 260 -0.42 11.90 12.90
C TYR A 260 -0.95 11.73 11.46
N GLY A 261 -0.59 10.65 10.76
CA GLY A 261 -1.15 10.28 9.47
C GLY A 261 -1.15 11.43 8.45
N ALA A 262 -2.33 11.70 7.87
CA ALA A 262 -2.51 12.66 6.78
C ALA A 262 -1.99 14.07 7.11
N ASP A 263 -2.15 14.53 8.36
CA ASP A 263 -1.67 15.85 8.79
C ASP A 263 -0.15 15.96 8.68
N TYR A 264 0.55 14.89 9.07
CA TYR A 264 1.99 14.82 8.98
C TYR A 264 2.45 14.68 7.53
N ALA A 265 1.75 13.89 6.71
CA ALA A 265 2.03 13.76 5.27
C ALA A 265 1.97 15.11 4.55
N VAL A 266 0.93 15.91 4.79
CA VAL A 266 0.79 17.26 4.22
C VAL A 266 1.95 18.15 4.69
N GLN A 267 2.20 18.20 5.99
CA GLN A 267 3.28 19.04 6.53
C GLN A 267 4.67 18.61 6.03
N TRP A 268 4.88 17.31 5.85
CA TRP A 268 6.10 16.78 5.28
C TRP A 268 6.25 17.20 3.81
N ALA A 269 5.17 17.16 3.02
CA ALA A 269 5.18 17.58 1.62
C ALA A 269 5.52 19.07 1.48
N GLU A 270 4.83 19.93 2.24
CA GLU A 270 5.09 21.39 2.30
C GLU A 270 6.59 21.66 2.54
N LYS A 271 7.14 21.14 3.64
CA LYS A 271 8.54 21.34 4.01
C LYS A 271 9.52 20.72 3.03
N THR A 272 9.15 19.63 2.38
CA THR A 272 10.02 18.95 1.42
C THR A 272 10.13 19.76 0.14
N PHE A 273 9.01 20.24 -0.41
CA PHE A 273 9.01 21.03 -1.64
C PHE A 273 9.59 22.44 -1.46
N GLU A 274 9.43 23.05 -0.28
CA GLU A 274 10.12 24.30 0.10
C GLU A 274 11.65 24.17 0.13
N ARG A 275 12.18 22.96 0.40
CA ARG A 275 13.63 22.71 0.50
C ARG A 275 14.27 22.26 -0.81
N LEU A 276 13.45 21.94 -1.82
CA LEU A 276 13.90 21.61 -3.16
C LEU A 276 14.03 22.87 -4.04
N ASP A 277 13.72 24.06 -3.50
CA ASP A 277 14.04 25.39 -4.06
C ASP A 277 15.51 25.78 -3.84
#